data_AF-A0A381U8G3-F1
#
_entry.id   AF-A0A381U8G3-F1
#
_cell.length_a   1.000
_cell.length_b   1.000
_cell.length_c   1.000
_cell.angle_alpha   90.00
_cell.angle_beta   90.00
_cell.angle_gamma   90.00
#
_symmetry.space_group_name_H-M   'P 1'
#
loop_
_entity.id
_entity.type
_entity.pdbx_description
1 polymer ?
#
loop_
_entity_poly.entity_id
_entity_poly.type
_entity_poly.pdbx_seq_one_letter_code
_entity_poly.pdbx_strand_id
1 'polypeptide(L)' 'MSTAARRTVLVTDDTVIGSFTLPIAAGASPIETAIFANHAAGVVVGKLGTATVTPRELLASF' A
#
# COMPACT_ATOMS: atom_id res chain seq x y z
N MET A 1 24.58 -8.73 -8.81
CA MET A 1 23.13 -8.68 -9.17
C MET A 1 22.42 -7.92 -8.06
N SER A 2 22.16 -6.63 -8.24
CA SER A 2 21.42 -5.81 -7.30
C SER A 2 19.94 -5.86 -7.69
N THR A 3 19.15 -6.66 -6.99
CA THR A 3 17.68 -6.63 -7.08
C THR A 3 17.18 -5.40 -6.32
N ALA A 4 17.53 -4.20 -6.81
CA ALA A 4 16.85 -3.00 -6.39
C ALA A 4 15.43 -3.09 -6.93
N ALA A 5 14.50 -3.54 -6.08
CA ALA A 5 13.07 -3.39 -6.32
C ALA A 5 12.84 -1.95 -6.76
N ARG A 6 12.53 -1.75 -8.04
CA ARG A 6 12.20 -0.42 -8.57
C ARG A 6 11.09 0.12 -7.67
N ARG A 7 11.32 1.27 -7.02
CA ARG A 7 10.32 1.93 -6.18
C ARG A 7 9.03 2.08 -7.02
N THR A 8 8.05 1.24 -6.76
CA THR A 8 6.77 1.26 -7.47
C THR A 8 6.04 2.53 -7.06
N VAL A 9 6.11 3.56 -7.90
CA VAL A 9 5.34 4.78 -7.71
C VAL A 9 3.86 4.41 -7.88
N LEU A 10 3.05 4.62 -6.84
CA LEU A 10 1.64 4.27 -6.87
C LEU A 10 0.79 5.53 -7.00
N VAL A 11 -0.29 5.43 -7.76
CA VAL A 11 -1.46 6.32 -7.66
C VAL A 11 -2.40 5.73 -6.59
N THR A 12 -3.32 6.52 -6.03
CA THR A 12 -4.19 6.05 -4.93
C THR A 12 -4.96 4.78 -5.30
N ASP A 13 -5.56 4.72 -6.49
CA ASP A 13 -6.29 3.52 -6.95
C ASP A 13 -5.39 2.28 -7.11
N ASP A 14 -4.19 2.44 -7.68
CA ASP A 14 -3.19 1.36 -7.78
C ASP A 14 -2.71 0.90 -6.40
N THR A 15 -2.68 1.82 -5.43
CA THR A 15 -2.33 1.53 -4.03
C THR A 15 -3.41 0.68 -3.37
N VAL A 16 -4.69 1.00 -3.59
CA VAL A 16 -5.81 0.23 -3.05
C VAL A 16 -5.80 -1.19 -3.60
N ILE A 17 -5.71 -1.36 -4.92
CA ILE A 17 -5.73 -2.68 -5.56
C ILE A 17 -4.51 -3.51 -5.15
N GLY A 18 -3.30 -2.93 -5.17
CA GLY A 18 -2.09 -3.62 -4.77
C GLY A 18 -2.10 -4.01 -3.28
N SER A 19 -2.51 -3.09 -2.42
CA SER A 19 -2.58 -3.29 -0.97
C SER A 19 -3.72 -4.20 -0.55
N PHE A 20 -4.75 -4.37 -1.38
CA PHE A 20 -5.80 -5.36 -1.15
C PHE A 20 -5.42 -6.75 -1.70
N THR A 21 -4.77 -6.82 -2.85
CA THR A 21 -4.46 -8.11 -3.48
C THR A 21 -3.40 -8.89 -2.70
N LEU A 22 -2.41 -8.19 -2.14
CA LEU A 22 -1.25 -8.81 -1.50
C LEU A 22 -1.60 -9.55 -0.18
N PRO A 23 -2.37 -8.96 0.77
CA PRO A 23 -2.76 -9.66 1.99
C PRO A 23 -3.79 -10.77 1.72
N ILE A 24 -4.73 -10.56 0.80
CA ILE A 24 -5.69 -11.60 0.37
C ILE A 24 -4.93 -12.82 -0.19
N ALA A 25 -3.94 -12.59 -1.06
CA ALA A 25 -3.12 -13.67 -1.61
C ALA A 25 -2.28 -14.38 -0.53
N ALA A 26 -1.95 -13.68 0.57
CA ALA A 26 -1.28 -14.23 1.74
C ALA A 26 -2.23 -14.94 2.73
N GLY A 27 -3.55 -14.98 2.45
CA GLY A 27 -4.55 -15.64 3.29
C GLY A 27 -5.14 -14.79 4.41
N ALA A 28 -4.92 -13.47 4.39
CA ALA A 28 -5.58 -12.55 5.33
C ALA A 28 -7.09 -12.48 5.06
N SER A 29 -7.88 -12.13 6.09
CA SER A 29 -9.32 -11.97 5.88
C SER A 29 -9.61 -10.75 4.99
N PRO A 30 -10.74 -10.75 4.25
CA PRO A 30 -11.14 -9.60 3.44
C PRO A 30 -11.27 -8.30 4.25
N ILE A 31 -11.68 -8.40 5.52
CA ILE A 31 -11.85 -7.25 6.40
C ILE A 31 -10.48 -6.66 6.79
N GLU A 32 -9.55 -7.47 7.26
CA GLU A 32 -8.19 -7.01 7.60
C GLU A 32 -7.49 -6.41 6.38
N THR A 33 -7.73 -7.02 5.22
CA THR A 33 -7.16 -6.56 3.95
C THR A 33 -7.75 -5.22 3.50
N ALA A 34 -9.06 -5.01 3.68
CA ALA A 34 -9.70 -3.73 3.41
C ALA A 34 -9.18 -2.62 4.34
N ILE A 35 -8.98 -2.94 5.63
CA ILE A 35 -8.39 -2.02 6.60
C ILE A 35 -6.97 -1.63 6.16
N PHE A 36 -6.13 -2.62 5.85
CA PHE A 36 -4.77 -2.40 5.36
C PHE A 36 -4.73 -1.53 4.09
N ALA A 37 -5.61 -1.81 3.12
CA ALA A 37 -5.70 -1.05 1.88
C ALA A 37 -6.13 0.40 2.11
N ASN A 38 -7.09 0.65 3.00
CA ASN A 38 -7.54 1.99 3.36
C ASN A 38 -6.42 2.81 4.02
N HIS A 39 -5.66 2.20 4.93
CA HIS A 39 -4.50 2.84 5.55
C HIS A 39 -3.41 3.19 4.53
N ALA A 40 -3.12 2.30 3.59
CA ALA A 40 -2.17 2.57 2.51
C ALA A 40 -2.64 3.70 1.59
N ALA A 41 -3.91 3.71 1.21
CA ALA A 41 -4.50 4.78 0.40
C ALA A 41 -4.48 6.13 1.11
N GLY A 42 -4.82 6.17 2.40
CA GLY A 42 -4.79 7.39 3.22
C GLY A 42 -3.40 8.03 3.26
N VAL A 43 -2.34 7.22 3.35
CA VAL A 43 -0.95 7.72 3.30
C VAL A 43 -0.62 8.34 1.94
N VAL A 44 -1.13 7.80 0.82
CA VAL A 44 -0.87 8.34 -0.53
C VAL A 44 -1.65 9.63 -0.77
N VAL A 45 -2.90 9.70 -0.31
CA VAL A 45 -3.74 10.91 -0.45
C VAL A 45 -3.11 12.12 0.26
N GLY A 46 -2.39 11.89 1.35
CA GLY A 46 -1.65 12.95 2.06
C GLY A 46 -0.38 13.44 1.35
N LYS A 47 -0.01 12.85 0.20
CA LYS A 47 1.23 13.18 -0.54
C LYS A 47 0.90 13.93 -1.83
N LEU A 48 1.80 14.85 -2.21
CA LEU A 48 1.66 15.62 -3.44
C LEU A 48 2.16 14.79 -4.64
N GLY A 49 1.29 14.56 -5.63
CA GLY A 49 1.66 13.83 -6.86
C GLY A 49 1.68 12.31 -6.69
N THR A 50 2.36 11.61 -7.62
CA THR A 50 2.46 10.15 -7.58
C THR A 50 3.50 9.71 -6.55
N ALA A 51 3.09 8.91 -5.57
CA ALA A 51 3.87 8.67 -4.37
C ALA A 51 3.94 7.19 -3.97
N THR A 52 4.99 6.82 -3.24
CA THR A 52 5.17 5.48 -2.68
C THR A 52 4.73 5.45 -1.23
N VAL A 53 4.10 4.36 -0.78
CA VAL A 53 3.92 4.05 0.65
C VAL A 53 5.10 3.23 1.14
N THR A 54 5.74 3.65 2.23
CA THR A 54 6.74 2.84 2.92
C THR A 54 6.12 2.06 4.07
N PRO A 55 6.69 0.91 4.48
CA PRO A 55 6.19 0.15 5.63
C PRO A 55 6.11 0.99 6.91
N ARG A 56 7.05 1.93 7.11
CA ARG A 56 7.05 2.83 8.26
C ARG A 56 5.85 3.78 8.27
N GLU A 57 5.51 4.36 7.13
CA GLU A 57 4.37 5.26 7.02
C GLU A 57 3.05 4.51 7.18
N LEU A 58 2.98 3.29 6.66
CA LEU A 58 1.82 2.42 6.80
C LEU A 58 1.62 1.99 8.25
N LEU A 59 2.68 1.59 8.95
CA LEU A 59 2.61 1.26 10.38
C LEU A 59 2.19 2.45 11.25
N ALA A 60 2.56 3.67 10.84
CA ALA A 60 2.17 4.89 11.55
C ALA A 60 0.72 5.34 11.27
N SER A 61 0.03 4.71 10.31
CA SER A 61 -1.35 5.09 9.96
C SER A 61 -2.42 4.21 10.60
N PHE A 62 -2.05 3.10 11.24
CA PHE A 62 -2.93 2.30 12.12
C PHE A 62 -3.16 3.00 13.47
#